data_AF-A0A0P9D909-F1
#
_entry.id   AF-A0A0P9D909-F1
#
_cell.length_a   1.000
_cell.length_b   1.000
_cell.length_c   1.000
_cell.angle_alpha   90.00
_cell.angle_beta   90.00
_cell.angle_gamma   90.00
#
_symmetry.space_group_name_H-M   'P 1'
#
loop_
_entity.id
_entity.type
_entity.pdbx_description
1 polymer ?
#
loop_
_entity_poly.entity_id
_entity_poly.type
_entity_poly.pdbx_seq_one_letter_code
_entity_poly.pdbx_strand_id
1 'polypeptide(L)'
;MRQMTVRLLGPFAVLINGVPATGFSYAKVRALLAYLALRRRHPHSRAALAALPWPDQPERVARASLSQALPTLRAALGDKDAEFPILLADSLHVQLDPACQLAVDVTQFLAALQATDTHAHRSWRTCPHCAEQLQAALALYAGPFLADVLIPDSDVFEEWATQQREHIQQRVLSALAHVIERLEWCGDYAAALPYARQLVALDPLLEANQRTLLRLLA
;
A
#
# COMPACT_ATOMS: atom_id res chain seq x y z
N MET A 1 3.32 11.76 21.12
CA MET A 1 3.66 11.36 19.74
C MET A 1 2.42 10.76 19.09
N ARG A 2 2.07 11.16 17.88
CA ARG A 2 0.89 10.64 17.17
C ARG A 2 1.25 9.40 16.35
N GLN A 3 0.31 8.48 16.27
CA GLN A 3 0.42 7.27 15.46
C GLN A 3 -0.54 7.41 14.28
N MET A 4 -0.07 7.06 13.08
CA MET A 4 -0.90 7.04 11.88
C MET A 4 -0.73 5.69 11.19
N THR A 5 -1.84 5.06 10.84
CA THR A 5 -1.87 3.87 9.99
C THR A 5 -2.55 4.24 8.69
N VAL A 6 -1.89 3.97 7.56
CA VAL A 6 -2.44 4.16 6.22
C VAL A 6 -2.60 2.80 5.57
N ARG A 7 -3.82 2.52 5.11
CA ARG A 7 -4.16 1.31 4.36
C ARG A 7 -4.31 1.66 2.89
N LEU A 8 -3.49 1.03 2.06
CA LEU A 8 -3.43 1.22 0.61
C LEU A 8 -3.60 -0.10 -0.16
N LEU A 9 -3.57 -1.26 0.50
CA LEU A 9 -3.80 -2.58 -0.11
C LEU A 9 -5.29 -2.95 -0.03
N GLY A 10 -6.06 -2.45 -0.99
CA GLY A 10 -7.52 -2.50 -1.00
C GLY A 10 -8.12 -1.08 -0.91
N PRO A 11 -9.31 -0.92 -0.30
CA PRO A 11 -9.90 0.40 -0.10
C PRO A 11 -9.02 1.30 0.78
N PHE A 12 -8.85 2.54 0.35
CA PHE A 12 -8.07 3.53 1.07
C PHE A 12 -8.68 3.82 2.44
N ALA A 13 -7.86 3.69 3.49
CA ALA A 13 -8.27 4.07 4.84
C ALA A 13 -7.10 4.66 5.64
N VAL A 14 -7.42 5.56 6.57
CA VAL A 14 -6.46 6.17 7.48
C VAL A 14 -6.99 6.03 8.89
N LEU A 15 -6.12 5.62 9.81
CA LEU A 15 -6.39 5.62 11.24
C LEU A 15 -5.37 6.51 11.94
N ILE A 16 -5.84 7.34 12.87
CA ILE A 16 -5.02 8.23 13.67
C ILE A 16 -5.22 7.85 15.12
N ASN A 17 -4.14 7.43 15.78
CA ASN A 17 -4.18 6.85 17.14
C ASN A 17 -5.22 5.71 17.25
N GLY A 18 -5.35 4.90 16.19
CA GLY A 18 -6.30 3.79 16.11
C GLY A 18 -7.74 4.17 15.75
N VAL A 19 -8.07 5.46 15.63
CA VAL A 19 -9.41 5.93 15.27
C VAL A 19 -9.48 6.23 13.77
N PRO A 20 -10.51 5.74 13.03
CA PRO A 20 -10.68 6.08 11.62
C PRO A 20 -10.75 7.59 11.39
N ALA A 21 -9.87 8.10 10.54
CA ALA A 21 -9.87 9.50 10.15
C ALA A 21 -10.81 9.72 8.95
N THR A 22 -11.67 10.73 9.08
CA THR A 22 -12.65 11.12 8.06
C THR A 22 -12.23 12.41 7.36
N GLY A 23 -12.89 12.76 6.24
CA GLY A 23 -12.57 13.99 5.50
C GLY A 23 -11.67 13.79 4.27
N PHE A 24 -11.36 12.54 3.94
CA PHE A 24 -10.66 12.15 2.71
C PHE A 24 -11.60 12.00 1.50
N SER A 25 -12.54 12.93 1.32
CA SER A 25 -13.56 12.86 0.24
C SER A 25 -12.97 13.08 -1.16
N TYR A 26 -11.84 13.78 -1.26
CA TYR A 26 -11.21 14.09 -2.55
C TYR A 26 -10.17 13.03 -2.93
N ALA A 27 -10.32 12.42 -4.10
CA ALA A 27 -9.36 11.45 -4.65
C ALA A 27 -7.93 12.01 -4.69
N LYS A 28 -7.75 13.29 -5.08
CA LYS A 28 -6.44 13.95 -5.10
C LYS A 28 -5.81 14.11 -3.72
N VAL A 29 -6.61 14.28 -2.65
CA VAL A 29 -6.10 14.31 -1.27
C VAL A 29 -5.66 12.92 -0.81
N ARG A 30 -6.42 11.87 -1.15
CA ARG A 30 -6.06 10.47 -0.88
C ARG A 30 -4.76 10.08 -1.60
N ALA A 31 -4.66 10.43 -2.87
CA ALA A 31 -3.47 10.24 -3.70
C ALA A 31 -2.23 10.95 -3.15
N LEU A 32 -2.36 12.22 -2.76
CA LEU A 32 -1.28 12.98 -2.13
C LEU A 32 -0.78 12.28 -0.85
N LEU A 33 -1.70 11.86 0.02
CA LEU A 33 -1.31 11.16 1.25
C LEU A 33 -0.66 9.81 0.96
N ALA A 34 -1.19 9.03 0.02
CA ALA A 34 -0.60 7.75 -0.38
C ALA A 34 0.84 7.93 -0.91
N TYR A 35 1.05 8.94 -1.77
CA TYR A 35 2.37 9.26 -2.29
C TYR A 35 3.34 9.69 -1.18
N LEU A 36 2.92 10.60 -0.30
CA LEU A 36 3.73 11.08 0.83
C LEU A 36 4.05 9.95 1.82
N ALA A 37 3.11 9.05 2.08
CA ALA A 37 3.27 7.90 2.96
C ALA A 37 4.32 6.92 2.42
N LEU A 38 4.28 6.61 1.12
CA LEU A 38 5.26 5.72 0.48
C LEU A 38 6.62 6.39 0.25
N ARG A 39 6.66 7.72 0.12
CA ARG A 39 7.89 8.51 -0.08
C ARG A 39 8.28 9.33 1.15
N ARG A 40 8.06 8.79 2.35
CA ARG A 40 8.25 9.53 3.61
C ARG A 40 9.69 10.00 3.91
N ARG A 41 10.70 9.33 3.37
CA ARG A 41 12.11 9.52 3.77
C ARG A 41 12.66 10.93 3.54
N HIS A 42 12.07 11.70 2.61
CA HIS A 42 12.56 13.02 2.24
C HIS A 42 11.41 14.04 2.14
N PRO A 43 11.65 15.33 2.43
CA PRO A 43 10.74 16.40 2.09
C PRO A 43 10.51 16.47 0.57
N HIS A 44 9.28 16.75 0.16
CA HIS A 44 8.91 16.91 -1.24
C HIS A 44 8.75 18.38 -1.57
N SER A 45 9.33 18.85 -2.68
CA SER A 45 9.06 20.21 -3.12
C SER A 45 7.58 20.35 -3.51
N ARG A 46 6.98 21.50 -3.20
CA ARG A 46 5.59 21.79 -3.57
C ARG A 46 5.37 21.72 -5.07
N ALA A 47 6.38 22.06 -5.86
CA ALA A 47 6.33 21.97 -7.32
C ALA A 47 6.21 20.52 -7.79
N ALA A 48 7.14 19.65 -7.34
CA ALA A 48 7.12 18.24 -7.71
C ALA A 48 5.87 17.52 -7.20
N LEU A 49 5.46 17.81 -5.95
CA LEU A 49 4.27 17.22 -5.36
C LEU A 49 2.99 17.67 -6.07
N ALA A 50 2.92 18.91 -6.57
CA ALA A 50 1.78 19.41 -7.33
C ALA A 50 1.73 18.84 -8.75
N ALA A 51 2.88 18.56 -9.36
CA ALA A 51 2.93 18.02 -10.72
C ALA A 51 2.33 16.61 -10.82
N LEU A 52 2.28 15.86 -9.71
CA LEU A 52 1.72 14.51 -9.70
C LEU A 52 0.21 14.52 -9.96
N PRO A 53 -0.67 15.15 -9.14
CA PRO A 53 -2.12 15.05 -9.32
C PRO A 53 -2.68 16.07 -10.33
N TRP A 54 -1.86 16.98 -10.85
CA TRP A 54 -2.24 18.03 -11.80
C TRP A 54 -1.18 18.22 -12.90
N PRO A 55 -0.87 17.18 -13.69
CA PRO A 55 0.23 17.23 -14.65
C PRO A 55 -0.02 18.19 -15.81
N ASP A 56 -1.27 18.32 -16.26
CA ASP A 56 -1.64 19.16 -17.42
C ASP A 56 -1.83 20.64 -17.09
N GLN A 57 -1.68 21.02 -15.81
CA GLN A 57 -1.84 22.40 -15.37
C GLN A 57 -0.51 23.14 -15.41
N PRO A 58 -0.49 24.42 -15.83
CA PRO A 58 0.69 25.26 -15.66
C PRO A 58 1.14 25.25 -14.19
N GLU A 59 2.45 25.23 -13.95
CA GLU A 59 3.01 25.04 -12.61
C GLU A 59 2.40 25.96 -11.53
N ARG A 60 2.16 27.24 -11.88
CA ARG A 60 1.52 28.20 -10.96
C ARG A 60 0.13 27.75 -10.52
N VAL A 61 -0.66 27.17 -11.44
CA VAL A 61 -2.00 26.67 -11.18
C VAL A 61 -1.93 25.36 -10.38
N ALA A 62 -1.05 24.44 -10.74
CA ALA A 62 -0.84 23.21 -9.99
C ALA A 62 -0.43 23.48 -8.52
N ARG A 63 0.50 24.42 -8.30
CA ARG A 63 0.90 24.85 -6.94
C ARG A 63 -0.24 25.51 -6.17
N ALA A 64 -1.13 26.25 -6.83
CA ALA A 64 -2.32 26.82 -6.21
C ALA A 64 -3.30 25.71 -5.80
N SER A 65 -3.54 24.73 -6.68
CA SER A 65 -4.35 23.54 -6.38
C SER A 65 -3.80 22.74 -5.20
N LEU A 66 -2.48 22.53 -5.13
CA LEU A 66 -1.84 21.93 -3.96
C LEU A 66 -2.07 22.76 -2.70
N SER A 67 -1.93 24.09 -2.79
CA SER A 67 -2.15 25.00 -1.66
C SER A 67 -3.58 24.94 -1.12
N GLN A 68 -4.56 24.60 -1.97
CA GLN A 68 -5.95 24.37 -1.56
C GLN A 68 -6.18 22.95 -1.02
N ALA A 69 -5.46 21.95 -1.53
CA ALA A 69 -5.56 20.56 -1.07
C ALA A 69 -4.92 20.34 0.30
N LEU A 70 -3.82 21.03 0.62
CA LEU A 70 -3.10 20.86 1.88
C LEU A 70 -3.94 21.20 3.13
N PRO A 71 -4.73 22.29 3.19
CA PRO A 71 -5.66 22.53 4.28
C PRO A 71 -6.67 21.39 4.48
N THR A 72 -7.21 20.85 3.39
CA THR A 72 -8.13 19.70 3.45
C THR A 72 -7.44 18.46 4.01
N LEU A 73 -6.20 18.18 3.57
CA LEU A 73 -5.40 17.09 4.12
C LEU A 73 -5.11 17.29 5.61
N ARG A 74 -4.71 18.50 6.02
CA ARG A 74 -4.47 18.83 7.45
C ARG A 74 -5.72 18.66 8.29
N ALA A 75 -6.88 19.08 7.77
CA ALA A 75 -8.15 18.91 8.46
C ALA A 75 -8.50 17.42 8.63
N ALA A 76 -8.36 16.61 7.57
CA ALA A 76 -8.61 15.17 7.62
C ALA A 76 -7.64 14.43 8.56
N LEU A 77 -6.41 14.91 8.68
CA LEU A 77 -5.41 14.41 9.64
C LEU A 77 -5.64 14.93 11.06
N GLY A 78 -6.55 15.87 11.29
CA GLY A 78 -6.75 16.50 12.61
C GLY A 78 -5.59 17.38 13.05
N ASP A 79 -4.86 18.00 12.12
CA ASP A 79 -3.68 18.83 12.36
C ASP A 79 -3.98 20.31 12.65
N LYS A 80 -5.25 20.73 12.56
CA LYS A 80 -5.63 22.16 12.60
C LYS A 80 -5.13 22.86 13.88
N ASP A 81 -5.16 22.16 15.01
CA ASP A 81 -4.77 22.66 16.33
C ASP A 81 -3.91 21.64 17.11
N ALA A 82 -3.28 20.70 16.38
CA ALA A 82 -2.49 19.65 17.01
C ALA A 82 -1.13 20.18 17.47
N GLU A 83 -0.78 19.96 18.74
CA GLU A 83 0.55 20.25 19.30
C GLU A 83 1.66 19.51 18.53
N PHE A 84 1.36 18.30 18.04
CA PHE A 84 2.24 17.49 17.21
C PHE A 84 1.56 17.23 15.85
N PRO A 85 1.77 18.07 14.83
CA PRO A 85 1.16 17.89 13.52
C PRO A 85 1.75 16.68 12.78
N ILE A 86 0.93 16.00 11.98
CA ILE A 86 1.39 14.88 11.15
C ILE A 86 1.94 15.38 9.81
N LEU A 87 1.38 16.46 9.27
CA LEU A 87 1.81 17.08 8.03
C LEU A 87 2.61 18.35 8.32
N LEU A 88 3.88 18.33 7.93
CA LEU A 88 4.76 19.49 7.92
C LEU A 88 4.73 20.10 6.52
N ALA A 89 4.37 21.38 6.43
CA ALA A 89 4.36 22.09 5.15
C ALA A 89 4.82 23.54 5.34
N ASP A 90 5.80 23.94 4.54
CA ASP A 90 6.28 25.31 4.44
C ASP A 90 6.02 25.88 3.02
N SER A 91 6.66 27.00 2.70
CA SER A 91 6.52 27.68 1.41
C SER A 91 7.14 26.93 0.23
N LEU A 92 8.03 25.96 0.49
CA LEU A 92 8.80 25.22 -0.50
C LEU A 92 8.56 23.71 -0.43
N HIS A 93 8.33 23.14 0.75
CA HIS A 93 8.31 21.70 0.98
C HIS A 93 7.05 21.23 1.72
N VAL A 94 6.75 19.96 1.52
CA VAL A 94 5.72 19.20 2.22
C VAL A 94 6.29 17.84 2.61
N GLN A 95 6.07 17.42 3.85
CA GLN A 95 6.49 16.12 4.36
C GLN A 95 5.52 15.62 5.44
N LEU A 96 5.40 14.30 5.59
CA LEU A 96 4.88 13.74 6.84
C LEU A 96 5.95 13.82 7.92
N ASP A 97 5.60 14.31 9.10
CA ASP A 97 6.52 14.49 10.22
C ASP A 97 7.33 13.20 10.48
N PRO A 98 8.67 13.24 10.41
CA PRO A 98 9.52 12.11 10.79
C PRO A 98 9.29 11.61 12.23
N ALA A 99 8.82 12.46 13.14
CA ALA A 99 8.49 12.08 14.52
C ALA A 99 7.13 11.34 14.65
N CYS A 100 6.26 11.41 13.64
CA CYS A 100 5.02 10.64 13.62
C CYS A 100 5.32 9.13 13.49
N GLN A 101 4.62 8.27 14.24
CA GLN A 101 4.76 6.83 14.06
C GLN A 101 3.83 6.38 12.93
N LEU A 102 4.37 6.31 11.71
CA LEU A 102 3.63 5.90 10.52
C LEU A 102 3.76 4.40 10.26
N ALA A 103 2.64 3.69 10.22
CA ALA A 103 2.50 2.37 9.64
C ALA A 103 1.81 2.47 8.27
N VAL A 104 2.41 1.88 7.24
CA VAL A 104 1.79 1.76 5.90
C VAL A 104 1.76 0.28 5.56
N ASP A 105 0.57 -0.25 5.29
CA ASP A 105 0.38 -1.68 5.01
C ASP A 105 1.25 -2.17 3.84
N VAL A 106 1.38 -1.40 2.76
CA VAL A 106 2.27 -1.71 1.63
C VAL A 106 3.73 -1.84 2.07
N THR A 107 4.23 -0.92 2.90
CA THR A 107 5.61 -0.96 3.38
C THR A 107 5.83 -2.15 4.32
N GLN A 108 4.87 -2.46 5.18
CA GLN A 108 4.91 -3.63 6.06
C GLN A 108 4.86 -4.94 5.26
N PHE A 109 3.98 -5.02 4.27
CA PHE A 109 3.85 -6.13 3.34
C PHE A 109 5.18 -6.41 2.62
N LEU A 110 5.76 -5.40 1.97
CA LEU A 110 7.02 -5.56 1.25
C LEU A 110 8.18 -5.89 2.19
N ALA A 111 8.22 -5.32 3.40
CA ALA A 111 9.24 -5.63 4.38
C ALA A 111 9.17 -7.08 4.88
N ALA A 112 7.97 -7.61 5.12
CA ALA A 112 7.77 -9.00 5.51
C ALA A 112 8.23 -9.97 4.41
N LEU A 113 7.90 -9.69 3.15
CA LEU A 113 8.40 -10.49 2.03
C LEU A 113 9.91 -10.33 1.83
N GLN A 114 10.47 -9.14 2.05
CA GLN A 114 11.91 -8.96 1.97
C GLN A 114 12.66 -9.75 3.05
N ALA A 115 12.07 -9.88 4.24
CA ALA A 115 12.61 -10.70 5.33
C ALA A 115 12.59 -12.19 4.96
N THR A 116 11.59 -12.67 4.19
CA THR A 116 11.60 -14.05 3.70
C THR A 116 12.70 -14.28 2.67
N ASP A 117 12.91 -13.31 1.77
CA ASP A 117 13.89 -13.42 0.68
C ASP A 117 15.34 -13.43 1.17
N THR A 118 15.64 -12.72 2.27
CA THR A 118 17.01 -12.59 2.82
C THR A 118 17.31 -13.53 3.98
N HIS A 119 16.29 -14.20 4.53
CA HIS A 119 16.46 -15.09 5.67
C HIS A 119 17.15 -16.41 5.26
N ALA A 120 18.28 -16.72 5.90
CA ALA A 120 19.01 -17.95 5.65
C ALA A 120 18.25 -19.18 6.19
N HIS A 121 17.90 -20.12 5.31
CA HIS A 121 17.22 -21.36 5.68
C HIS A 121 17.73 -22.55 4.86
N ARG A 122 17.72 -23.75 5.47
CA ARG A 122 18.06 -25.00 4.75
C ARG A 122 17.00 -25.36 3.70
N SER A 123 15.74 -25.14 4.05
CA SER A 123 14.58 -25.31 3.16
C SER A 123 13.53 -24.29 3.56
N TRP A 124 13.07 -23.49 2.61
CA TRP A 124 12.05 -22.48 2.86
C TRP A 124 10.71 -23.14 3.26
N ARG A 125 10.40 -24.33 2.71
CA ARG A 125 9.16 -25.09 3.00
C ARG A 125 9.02 -25.48 4.46
N THR A 126 10.13 -25.64 5.19
CA THR A 126 10.12 -26.03 6.61
C THR A 126 10.52 -24.89 7.55
N CYS A 127 10.86 -23.71 7.03
CA CYS A 127 11.26 -22.57 7.84
C CYS A 127 10.05 -21.95 8.56
N PRO A 128 9.98 -21.94 9.91
CA PRO A 128 8.84 -21.36 10.63
C PRO A 128 8.82 -19.83 10.50
N HIS A 129 10.00 -19.18 10.53
CA HIS A 129 10.11 -17.73 10.38
C HIS A 129 9.56 -17.25 9.03
N CYS A 130 9.95 -17.90 7.92
CA CYS A 130 9.43 -17.50 6.61
C CYS A 130 7.92 -17.74 6.48
N ALA A 131 7.40 -18.79 7.11
CA ALA A 131 5.96 -19.04 7.10
C ALA A 131 5.18 -17.94 7.83
N GLU A 132 5.65 -17.53 9.01
CA GLU A 132 5.05 -16.44 9.77
C GLU A 132 5.10 -15.11 9.00
N GLN A 133 6.24 -14.79 8.37
CA GLN A 133 6.38 -13.58 7.57
C GLN A 133 5.49 -13.58 6.32
N LEU A 134 5.38 -14.71 5.61
CA LEU A 134 4.48 -14.83 4.47
C LEU A 134 3.00 -14.67 4.89
N GLN A 135 2.60 -15.30 6.00
CA GLN A 135 1.23 -15.16 6.52
C GLN A 135 0.94 -13.72 6.96
N ALA A 136 1.86 -13.10 7.69
CA ALA A 136 1.74 -11.71 8.12
C ALA A 136 1.63 -10.76 6.92
N ALA A 137 2.42 -10.98 5.86
CA ALA A 137 2.32 -10.22 4.62
C ALA A 137 0.94 -10.38 3.97
N LEU A 138 0.49 -11.62 3.75
CA LEU A 138 -0.79 -11.88 3.09
C LEU A 138 -2.00 -11.36 3.90
N ALA A 139 -1.91 -11.32 5.23
CA ALA A 139 -2.95 -10.75 6.09
C ALA A 139 -3.14 -9.23 5.91
N LEU A 140 -2.11 -8.51 5.41
CA LEU A 140 -2.20 -7.08 5.09
C LEU A 140 -2.85 -6.82 3.73
N TYR A 141 -2.90 -7.82 2.85
CA TYR A 141 -3.42 -7.65 1.50
C TYR A 141 -4.94 -7.86 1.46
N ALA A 142 -5.69 -6.76 1.47
CA ALA A 142 -7.15 -6.79 1.35
C ALA A 142 -7.66 -6.53 -0.08
N GLY A 143 -6.76 -6.24 -1.02
CA GLY A 143 -7.08 -6.03 -2.44
C GLY A 143 -6.00 -5.25 -3.19
N PRO A 144 -6.28 -4.87 -4.45
CA PRO A 144 -5.35 -4.11 -5.27
C PRO A 144 -4.91 -2.79 -4.62
N PHE A 145 -3.70 -2.35 -4.92
CA PHE A 145 -3.19 -1.07 -4.43
C PHE A 145 -4.10 0.08 -4.89
N LEU A 146 -4.54 0.92 -3.94
CA LEU A 146 -5.44 2.04 -4.18
C LEU A 146 -6.70 1.63 -4.96
N ALA A 147 -7.35 0.55 -4.55
CA ALA A 147 -8.47 -0.06 -5.29
C ALA A 147 -9.65 0.90 -5.55
N ASP A 148 -9.83 1.93 -4.71
CA ASP A 148 -10.93 2.91 -4.77
C ASP A 148 -10.45 4.36 -4.98
N VAL A 149 -9.17 4.55 -5.35
CA VAL A 149 -8.59 5.86 -5.65
C VAL A 149 -8.16 5.89 -7.11
N LEU A 150 -8.87 6.73 -7.87
CA LEU A 150 -8.60 7.00 -9.27
C LEU A 150 -8.58 8.51 -9.49
N ILE A 151 -7.60 9.00 -10.25
CA ILE A 151 -7.50 10.38 -10.73
C ILE A 151 -7.43 10.35 -12.26
N PRO A 152 -8.58 10.32 -12.96
CA PRO A 152 -8.60 10.26 -14.41
C PRO A 152 -7.88 11.45 -15.09
N ASP A 153 -7.90 12.62 -14.46
CA ASP A 153 -7.28 13.85 -14.99
C ASP A 153 -5.77 13.94 -14.67
N SER A 154 -5.09 12.81 -14.51
CA SER A 154 -3.68 12.76 -14.08
C SER A 154 -2.99 11.47 -14.54
N ASP A 155 -2.54 11.48 -15.80
CA ASP A 155 -1.79 10.34 -16.37
C ASP A 155 -0.52 10.02 -15.57
N VAL A 156 0.18 11.05 -15.07
CA VAL A 156 1.42 10.89 -14.28
C VAL A 156 1.16 10.13 -12.97
N PHE A 157 0.05 10.43 -12.26
CA PHE A 157 -0.28 9.70 -11.05
C PHE A 157 -0.78 8.29 -11.36
N GLU A 158 -1.61 8.12 -12.38
CA GLU A 158 -2.15 6.81 -12.75
C GLU A 158 -1.08 5.87 -13.27
N GLU A 159 -0.08 6.37 -14.01
CA GLU A 159 1.08 5.58 -14.42
C GLU A 159 1.87 5.11 -13.20
N TRP A 160 2.16 6.01 -12.25
CA TRP A 160 2.82 5.64 -11.00
C TRP A 160 2.01 4.61 -10.21
N ALA A 161 0.70 4.81 -10.06
CA ALA A 161 -0.18 3.91 -9.34
C ALA A 161 -0.26 2.53 -10.02
N THR A 162 -0.28 2.49 -11.35
CA THR A 162 -0.27 1.25 -12.15
C THR A 162 1.03 0.48 -11.94
N GLN A 163 2.19 1.14 -12.00
CA GLN A 163 3.47 0.50 -11.69
C GLN A 163 3.50 -0.08 -10.26
N GLN A 164 2.92 0.63 -9.27
CA GLN A 164 2.79 0.10 -7.91
C GLN A 164 1.86 -1.12 -7.85
N ARG A 165 0.68 -1.07 -8.50
CA ARG A 165 -0.28 -2.19 -8.55
C ARG A 165 0.36 -3.44 -9.15
N GLU A 166 1.04 -3.31 -10.29
CA GLU A 166 1.73 -4.42 -10.96
C GLU A 166 2.82 -5.02 -10.08
N HIS A 167 3.69 -4.17 -9.50
CA HIS A 167 4.74 -4.64 -8.61
C HIS A 167 4.17 -5.41 -7.41
N ILE A 168 3.16 -4.86 -6.75
CA ILE A 168 2.52 -5.49 -5.58
C ILE A 168 1.82 -6.79 -5.98
N GLN A 169 1.09 -6.82 -7.10
CA GLN A 169 0.39 -8.02 -7.58
C GLN A 169 1.38 -9.17 -7.82
N GLN A 170 2.51 -8.90 -8.47
CA GLN A 170 3.56 -9.91 -8.67
C GLN A 170 4.10 -10.47 -7.34
N ARG A 171 4.32 -9.60 -6.35
CA ARG A 171 4.77 -10.01 -5.01
C ARG A 171 3.71 -10.83 -4.28
N VAL A 172 2.43 -10.51 -4.41
CA VAL A 172 1.32 -11.27 -3.81
C VAL A 172 1.18 -12.64 -4.46
N LEU A 173 1.22 -12.72 -5.80
CA LEU A 173 1.15 -14.01 -6.52
C LEU A 173 2.28 -14.96 -6.09
N SER A 174 3.50 -14.44 -5.98
CA SER A 174 4.65 -15.21 -5.48
C SER A 174 4.47 -15.67 -4.03
N ALA A 175 4.01 -14.78 -3.14
CA ALA A 175 3.77 -15.12 -1.74
C ALA A 175 2.67 -16.19 -1.58
N LEU A 176 1.58 -16.07 -2.34
CA LEU A 176 0.50 -17.06 -2.36
C LEU A 176 1.00 -18.42 -2.83
N ALA A 177 1.77 -18.46 -3.93
CA ALA A 177 2.35 -19.70 -4.44
C ALA A 177 3.24 -20.39 -3.39
N HIS A 178 4.10 -19.64 -2.69
CA HIS A 178 4.93 -20.20 -1.62
C HIS A 178 4.11 -20.74 -0.45
N VAL A 179 3.08 -20.01 0.01
CA VAL A 179 2.24 -20.49 1.12
C VAL A 179 1.48 -21.76 0.73
N ILE A 180 0.93 -21.81 -0.48
CA ILE A 180 0.24 -23.01 -1.00
C ILE A 180 1.19 -24.20 -1.02
N GLU A 181 2.35 -24.06 -1.64
CA GLU A 181 3.31 -25.15 -1.78
C GLU A 181 3.83 -25.65 -0.42
N ARG A 182 4.01 -24.76 0.56
CA ARG A 182 4.33 -25.17 1.93
C ARG A 182 3.21 -25.97 2.56
N LEU A 183 1.97 -25.50 2.47
CA LEU A 183 0.82 -26.17 3.09
C LEU A 183 0.58 -27.54 2.46
N GLU A 184 0.75 -27.68 1.15
CA GLU A 184 0.76 -28.97 0.46
C GLU A 184 1.86 -29.90 0.98
N TRP A 185 3.08 -29.38 1.18
CA TRP A 185 4.19 -30.18 1.72
C TRP A 185 3.89 -30.68 3.14
N CYS A 186 3.18 -29.87 3.94
CA CYS A 186 2.70 -30.27 5.27
C CYS A 186 1.47 -31.19 5.24
N GLY A 187 0.86 -31.43 4.07
CA GLY A 187 -0.37 -32.21 3.91
C GLY A 187 -1.64 -31.46 4.31
N ASP A 188 -1.57 -30.16 4.57
CA ASP A 188 -2.72 -29.33 4.97
C ASP A 188 -3.38 -28.66 3.76
N TYR A 189 -3.99 -29.49 2.91
CA TYR A 189 -4.67 -29.04 1.68
C TYR A 189 -5.86 -28.13 1.97
N ALA A 190 -6.56 -28.36 3.09
CA ALA A 190 -7.71 -27.55 3.48
C ALA A 190 -7.31 -26.10 3.78
N ALA A 191 -6.18 -25.89 4.47
CA ALA A 191 -5.64 -24.56 4.72
C ALA A 191 -5.09 -23.89 3.45
N ALA A 192 -4.63 -24.66 2.46
CA ALA A 192 -4.11 -24.12 1.19
C ALA A 192 -5.21 -23.56 0.27
N LEU A 193 -6.42 -24.11 0.36
CA LEU A 193 -7.54 -23.81 -0.52
C LEU A 193 -7.94 -22.32 -0.60
N PRO A 194 -8.09 -21.55 0.49
CA PRO A 194 -8.38 -20.11 0.39
C PRO A 194 -7.30 -19.34 -0.37
N TYR A 195 -6.02 -19.66 -0.17
CA TYR A 195 -4.92 -19.03 -0.88
C TYR A 195 -4.94 -19.36 -2.38
N ALA A 196 -5.24 -20.61 -2.75
CA ALA A 196 -5.36 -21.00 -4.16
C ALA A 196 -6.54 -20.33 -4.87
N ARG A 197 -7.67 -20.14 -4.18
CA ARG A 197 -8.80 -19.36 -4.70
C ARG A 197 -8.42 -17.90 -4.94
N GLN A 198 -7.70 -17.29 -4.00
CA GLN A 198 -7.20 -15.93 -4.14
C GLN A 198 -6.19 -15.82 -5.30
N LEU A 199 -5.31 -16.81 -5.47
CA LEU A 199 -4.35 -16.87 -6.57
C LEU A 199 -5.06 -16.88 -7.94
N VAL A 200 -6.09 -17.71 -8.10
CA VAL A 200 -6.91 -17.74 -9.33
C VAL A 200 -7.69 -16.45 -9.53
N ALA A 201 -8.23 -15.84 -8.48
CA ALA A 201 -8.95 -14.58 -8.60
C ALA A 201 -8.05 -13.41 -9.07
N LEU A 202 -6.77 -13.43 -8.68
CA LEU A 202 -5.79 -12.40 -9.07
C LEU A 202 -5.27 -12.55 -10.49
N ASP A 203 -5.16 -13.79 -11.00
CA ASP A 203 -4.81 -14.06 -12.40
C ASP A 203 -5.63 -15.26 -12.92
N PRO A 204 -6.88 -14.99 -13.39
CA PRO A 204 -7.79 -16.04 -13.83
C PRO A 204 -7.37 -16.73 -15.12
N LEU A 205 -6.54 -16.08 -15.93
CA LEU A 205 -6.16 -16.56 -17.26
C LEU A 205 -4.95 -17.51 -17.21
N LEU A 206 -4.24 -17.57 -16.08
CA LEU A 206 -3.09 -18.43 -15.92
C LEU A 206 -3.50 -19.87 -15.54
N GLU A 207 -3.41 -20.79 -16.49
CA GLU A 207 -3.78 -22.21 -16.31
C GLU A 207 -3.06 -22.87 -15.12
N ALA A 208 -1.81 -22.48 -14.84
CA ALA A 208 -1.05 -23.00 -13.71
C ALA A 208 -1.74 -22.75 -12.35
N ASN A 209 -2.39 -21.60 -12.18
CA ASN A 209 -3.14 -21.26 -10.96
C ASN A 209 -4.40 -22.13 -10.85
N GLN A 210 -5.11 -22.31 -11.98
CA GLN A 210 -6.30 -23.15 -12.03
C GLN A 210 -5.97 -24.61 -11.71
N ARG A 211 -4.89 -25.15 -12.29
CA ARG A 211 -4.41 -26.51 -12.01
C ARG A 211 -4.03 -26.70 -10.55
N THR A 212 -3.44 -25.69 -9.93
CA THR A 212 -3.13 -25.72 -8.49
C THR A 212 -4.42 -25.85 -7.67
N LEU A 213 -5.43 -25.03 -7.96
CA LEU A 213 -6.72 -25.11 -7.28
C LEU A 213 -7.41 -26.47 -7.48
N LEU A 214 -7.42 -27.00 -8.70
CA LEU A 214 -8.00 -28.31 -9.00
C LEU A 214 -7.29 -29.44 -8.25
N ARG A 215 -5.96 -29.41 -8.17
CA ARG A 215 -5.16 -30.41 -7.43
C ARG A 215 -5.47 -30.40 -5.93
N LEU A 216 -5.76 -29.25 -5.34
CA LEU A 216 -6.12 -29.14 -3.92
C LEU A 216 -7.55 -29.61 -3.62
N LEU A 217 -8.41 -29.71 -4.63
CA LEU A 217 -9.82 -30.13 -4.50
C LEU A 217 -10.06 -31.61 -4.80
N ALA A 218 -9.07 -32.30 -5.37
CA ALA A 218 -9.11 -33.71 -5.75
C ALA A 218 -8.77 -34.63 -4.57
#